data_AF-A0A0M3HM97-F1
#
_entry.id   AF-A0A0M3HM97-F1
#
_cell.length_a   1.000
_cell.length_b   1.000
_cell.length_c   1.000
_cell.angle_alpha   90.00
_cell.angle_beta   90.00
_cell.angle_gamma   90.00
#
_symmetry.space_group_name_H-M   'P 1'
#
loop_
_entity.id
_entity.type
_entity.pdbx_description
1 polymer ?
#
loop_
_entity_poly.entity_id
_entity_poly.type
_entity_poly.pdbx_seq_one_letter_code
_entity_poly.pdbx_strand_id
1 'polypeptide(L)'
;MKLLPDLSDLPALQLLDVSHNVLDTFPTSFASSGCKLQTLLLNSNNITEIPREVERFGDQLKAINLSANQLVDLPLSLAKLPKLKTLDLTENKYVNFYLLLSYW
;
A
#
# COMPACT_ATOMS: atom_id res chain seq x y z
N MET A 1 1.02 -14.13 -11.94
CA MET A 1 0.70 -13.71 -10.56
C MET A 1 1.77 -14.23 -9.61
N LYS A 2 2.74 -13.38 -9.24
CA LYS A 2 3.76 -13.73 -8.23
C LYS A 2 3.19 -13.30 -6.87
N LEU A 3 2.80 -14.26 -6.05
CA LEU A 3 2.33 -13.99 -4.69
C LEU A 3 3.53 -13.84 -3.76
N LEU A 4 3.46 -12.88 -2.84
CA LEU A 4 4.44 -12.83 -1.75
C LEU A 4 4.28 -14.07 -0.86
N PRO A 5 5.38 -14.55 -0.26
CA PRO A 5 5.29 -15.54 0.81
C PRO A 5 4.44 -14.99 1.97
N ASP A 6 3.89 -15.87 2.79
CA ASP A 6 3.20 -15.45 4.00
C ASP A 6 4.19 -14.74 4.94
N LEU A 7 3.91 -13.48 5.26
CA LEU A 7 4.74 -12.65 6.16
C LEU A 7 4.12 -12.53 7.55
N SER A 8 3.06 -13.28 7.84
CA SER A 8 2.34 -13.21 9.13
C SER A 8 3.21 -13.57 10.33
N ASP A 9 4.26 -14.39 10.11
CA ASP A 9 5.22 -14.81 11.14
C ASP A 9 6.39 -13.81 11.35
N LEU A 10 6.31 -12.62 10.77
CA LEU A 10 7.30 -11.54 10.95
C LEU A 10 6.73 -10.39 11.79
N PRO A 11 6.46 -10.59 13.09
CA PRO A 11 5.75 -9.61 13.92
C PRO A 11 6.54 -8.31 14.15
N ALA A 12 7.85 -8.34 13.92
CA ALA A 12 8.74 -7.18 14.06
C ALA A 12 9.07 -6.49 12.71
N LEU A 13 8.48 -6.93 11.59
CA LEU A 13 8.75 -6.34 10.28
C LEU A 13 8.29 -4.87 10.25
N GLN A 14 9.22 -3.95 9.99
CA GLN A 14 8.95 -2.51 9.93
C GLN A 14 9.06 -1.94 8.51
N LEU A 15 9.87 -2.56 7.66
CA LEU A 15 10.07 -2.16 6.28
C LEU A 15 9.94 -3.41 5.40
N LEU A 16 9.07 -3.32 4.39
CA LEU A 16 8.96 -4.31 3.35
C LEU A 16 9.26 -3.63 2.03
N ASP A 17 10.32 -4.09 1.38
CA ASP A 17 10.67 -3.68 0.03
C ASP A 17 10.43 -4.84 -0.93
N VAL A 18 9.48 -4.64 -1.82
CA VAL A 18 9.13 -5.54 -2.91
C VAL A 18 9.05 -4.77 -4.23
N SER A 19 9.78 -3.66 -4.31
CA SER A 19 9.92 -2.85 -5.51
C SER A 19 10.56 -3.63 -6.66
N HIS A 20 10.37 -3.16 -7.90
CA HIS A 20 10.96 -3.77 -9.10
C HIS A 20 10.62 -5.25 -9.28
N ASN A 21 9.35 -5.59 -9.05
CA ASN A 21 8.81 -6.94 -9.25
C ASN A 21 7.69 -6.91 -10.30
N VAL A 22 6.94 -8.00 -10.39
CA VAL A 22 5.78 -8.17 -11.27
C VAL A 22 4.52 -8.44 -10.44
N LEU A 23 4.37 -7.71 -9.33
CA LEU A 23 3.17 -7.81 -8.49
C LEU A 23 2.01 -7.16 -9.22
N ASP A 24 0.95 -7.93 -9.45
CA ASP A 24 -0.30 -7.45 -10.05
C ASP A 24 -1.29 -6.95 -8.98
N THR A 25 -1.08 -7.34 -7.72
CA THR A 25 -1.96 -7.04 -6.59
C THR A 25 -1.20 -6.41 -5.44
N PHE A 26 -1.80 -5.43 -4.76
CA PHE A 26 -1.26 -4.89 -3.52
C PHE A 26 -1.22 -5.97 -2.42
N PRO A 27 -0.09 -6.18 -1.73
CA PRO A 27 0.03 -7.28 -0.79
C PRO A 27 -0.52 -6.90 0.60
N THR A 28 -1.73 -7.35 0.91
CA THR A 28 -2.39 -7.15 2.20
C THR A 28 -2.59 -8.43 3.01
N SER A 29 -2.23 -9.60 2.46
CA SER A 29 -2.49 -10.90 3.09
C SER A 29 -1.88 -11.03 4.49
N PHE A 30 -0.72 -10.41 4.71
CA PHE A 30 0.00 -10.41 5.98
C PHE A 30 -0.40 -9.23 6.90
N ALA A 31 -1.25 -8.32 6.42
CA ALA A 31 -1.71 -7.18 7.20
C ALA A 31 -2.71 -7.64 8.28
N SER A 32 -2.31 -7.51 9.53
CA SER A 32 -3.09 -7.88 10.72
C SER A 32 -2.94 -6.83 11.82
N SER A 33 -3.78 -6.87 12.84
CA SER A 33 -3.79 -5.88 13.94
C SER A 33 -2.46 -5.76 14.72
N GLY A 34 -1.61 -6.79 14.64
CA GLY A 34 -0.28 -6.81 15.26
C GLY A 34 0.86 -6.34 14.35
N CYS A 35 0.60 -6.14 13.06
CA CYS A 35 1.61 -5.78 12.07
C CYS A 35 2.30 -4.46 12.45
N LYS A 36 3.64 -4.46 12.48
CA LYS A 36 4.47 -3.29 12.84
C LYS A 36 5.02 -2.56 11.62
N LEU A 37 4.49 -2.84 10.44
CA LEU A 37 4.99 -2.27 9.19
C LEU A 37 4.78 -0.76 9.16
N GLN A 38 5.88 -0.03 8.93
CA GLN A 38 5.91 1.42 8.87
C GLN A 38 6.14 1.93 7.45
N THR A 39 6.91 1.18 6.65
CA THR A 39 7.27 1.54 5.28
C THR A 39 7.01 0.36 4.36
N LEU A 40 6.28 0.63 3.28
CA LEU A 40 5.98 -0.33 2.24
C LEU A 40 6.41 0.22 0.89
N LEU A 41 7.42 -0.40 0.27
CA LEU A 41 7.93 -0.02 -1.05
C LEU A 41 7.43 -1.02 -2.09
N LEU A 42 6.58 -0.53 -2.99
CA LEU A 42 5.89 -1.27 -4.05
C LEU A 42 6.15 -0.66 -5.43
N ASN A 43 7.09 0.28 -5.55
CA ASN A 43 7.34 0.98 -6.80
C ASN A 43 7.81 0.03 -7.91
N SER A 44 7.53 0.40 -9.16
CA SER A 44 7.90 -0.38 -10.34
C SER A 44 7.33 -1.81 -10.29
N ASN A 45 6.00 -1.92 -10.18
CA ASN A 45 5.23 -3.15 -10.25
C ASN A 45 4.05 -2.97 -11.23
N ASN A 46 3.12 -3.92 -11.28
CA ASN A 46 1.93 -3.89 -12.15
C ASN A 46 0.62 -3.66 -11.36
N ILE A 47 0.69 -3.06 -10.17
CA ILE A 47 -0.47 -2.96 -9.27
C ILE A 47 -1.52 -2.03 -9.89
N THR A 48 -2.75 -2.52 -10.03
CA THR A 48 -3.86 -1.78 -10.63
C THR A 48 -4.81 -1.15 -9.61
N GLU A 49 -4.82 -1.65 -8.37
CA GLU A 49 -5.68 -1.17 -7.30
C GLU A 49 -5.05 -1.30 -5.91
N ILE A 50 -5.51 -0.47 -4.98
CA ILE A 50 -5.25 -0.62 -3.55
C ILE A 50 -6.55 -1.17 -2.93
N PRO A 51 -6.53 -2.34 -2.29
CA PRO A 51 -7.73 -2.97 -1.74
C PRO A 51 -8.12 -2.34 -0.40
N ARG A 52 -9.38 -2.55 0.03
CA ARG A 52 -9.91 -2.05 1.31
C ARG A 52 -9.06 -2.51 2.50
N GLU A 53 -8.51 -3.72 2.43
CA GLU A 53 -7.68 -4.36 3.44
C GLU A 53 -6.42 -3.57 3.78
N VAL A 54 -6.05 -2.54 3.00
CA VAL A 54 -4.98 -1.62 3.36
C VAL A 54 -5.24 -0.96 4.74
N GLU A 55 -6.50 -0.80 5.14
CA GLU A 55 -6.84 -0.27 6.47
C GLU A 55 -6.37 -1.16 7.63
N ARG A 56 -6.00 -2.44 7.37
CA ARG A 56 -5.48 -3.37 8.37
C ARG A 56 -4.06 -3.05 8.83
N PHE A 57 -3.30 -2.26 8.07
CA PHE A 57 -2.00 -1.74 8.56
C PHE A 57 -2.17 -0.68 9.66
N GLY A 58 -3.38 -0.12 9.80
CA GLY A 58 -3.79 0.74 10.91
C GLY A 58 -2.81 1.86 11.24
N ASP A 59 -2.50 2.01 12.52
CA ASP A 59 -1.74 3.14 13.06
C ASP A 59 -0.22 2.98 12.96
N GLN A 60 0.28 2.01 12.20
CA GLN A 60 1.72 1.75 12.08
C GLN A 60 2.30 2.29 10.78
N LEU A 61 1.54 2.22 9.68
CA LEU A 61 2.03 2.57 8.36
C LEU A 61 2.19 4.09 8.23
N LYS A 62 3.38 4.51 7.81
CA LYS A 62 3.79 5.91 7.69
C LYS A 62 4.09 6.31 6.25
N ALA A 63 4.60 5.37 5.46
CA ALA A 63 4.99 5.61 4.08
C ALA A 63 4.60 4.44 3.19
N ILE A 64 3.99 4.76 2.05
CA ILE A 64 3.75 3.84 0.94
C ILE A 64 4.36 4.46 -0.32
N ASN A 65 5.22 3.71 -1.01
CA ASN A 65 5.66 4.06 -2.36
C ASN A 65 5.00 3.13 -3.38
N LEU A 66 4.13 3.68 -4.21
CA LEU A 66 3.42 3.00 -5.29
C LEU A 66 3.76 3.61 -6.65
N SER A 67 4.87 4.35 -6.77
CA SER A 67 5.24 4.96 -8.04
C SER A 67 5.49 3.93 -9.14
N ALA A 68 5.34 4.32 -10.40
CA ALA A 68 5.51 3.43 -11.55
C ALA A 68 4.69 2.12 -11.43
N ASN A 69 3.40 2.26 -11.13
CA ASN A 69 2.40 1.19 -11.15
C ASN A 69 1.30 1.51 -12.17
N GLN A 70 0.17 0.80 -12.11
CA GLN A 70 -0.94 0.91 -13.06
C GLN A 70 -2.24 1.37 -12.39
N LEU A 71 -2.14 2.10 -11.27
CA LEU A 71 -3.30 2.57 -10.49
C LEU A 71 -4.15 3.56 -11.29
N VAL A 72 -5.47 3.41 -11.14
CA VAL A 72 -6.48 4.29 -11.76
C VAL A 72 -7.35 5.02 -10.73
N ASP A 73 -7.36 4.56 -9.48
CA ASP A 73 -8.15 5.15 -8.40
C ASP A 73 -7.53 4.86 -7.02
N LEU A 74 -8.02 5.53 -5.98
CA LEU A 74 -7.62 5.37 -4.59
C LEU A 74 -8.82 5.05 -3.69
N PRO A 75 -8.74 4.00 -2.85
CA PRO A 75 -9.83 3.66 -1.95
C PRO A 75 -9.93 4.65 -0.79
N LEU A 76 -11.16 4.91 -0.31
CA LEU A 76 -11.41 5.67 0.92
C LEU A 76 -10.72 5.06 2.15
N SER A 77 -10.38 3.76 2.12
CA SER A 77 -9.63 3.09 3.18
C SER A 77 -8.23 3.65 3.43
N LEU A 78 -7.61 4.34 2.48
CA LEU A 78 -6.36 5.06 2.73
C LEU A 78 -6.53 6.19 3.77
N ALA A 79 -7.71 6.81 3.84
CA ALA A 79 -8.01 7.83 4.85
C ALA A 79 -8.10 7.24 6.27
N LYS A 80 -8.17 5.91 6.41
CA LYS A 80 -8.14 5.21 7.70
C LYS A 80 -6.73 4.84 8.17
N LEU A 81 -5.70 5.37 7.54
CA LEU A 81 -4.31 5.23 7.97
C LEU A 81 -3.86 6.54 8.65
N PRO A 82 -4.16 6.75 9.94
CA PRO A 82 -4.03 8.07 10.58
C PRO A 82 -2.59 8.54 10.73
N LYS A 83 -1.60 7.66 10.51
CA LYS A 83 -0.17 8.00 10.54
C LYS A 83 0.49 7.99 9.17
N LEU A 84 -0.24 7.77 8.08
CA LEU A 84 0.31 7.83 6.74
C LEU A 84 0.69 9.29 6.43
N LYS A 85 1.99 9.53 6.26
CA LYS A 85 2.56 10.86 5.97
C LYS A 85 3.06 10.98 4.55
N THR A 86 3.36 9.85 3.91
CA THR A 86 3.93 9.82 2.57
C THR A 86 3.21 8.76 1.76
N LEU A 87 2.64 9.20 0.64
CA LEU A 87 2.03 8.34 -0.37
C LEU A 87 2.55 8.82 -1.73
N ASP A 88 3.47 8.06 -2.30
CA ASP A 88 3.99 8.34 -3.65
C ASP A 88 3.20 7.54 -4.68
N LEU A 89 2.59 8.27 -5.62
CA LEU A 89 1.76 7.75 -6.70
C LEU A 89 2.24 8.23 -8.07
N THR A 90 3.44 8.80 -8.15
CA THR A 90 4.02 9.28 -9.40
C THR A 90 4.10 8.17 -10.45
N GLU A 91 4.04 8.52 -11.73
CA GLU A 91 4.12 7.54 -12.83
C GLU A 91 3.05 6.42 -12.81
N ASN A 92 1.88 6.68 -12.22
CA ASN A 92 0.68 5.86 -12.41
C ASN A 92 -0.17 6.39 -13.58
N LYS A 93 -1.15 5.60 -14.04
CA LYS A 93 -1.89 5.88 -15.28
C LYS A 93 -2.70 7.16 -15.22
N TYR A 94 -3.56 7.33 -14.24
CA TYR A 94 -4.26 8.58 -13.89
C TYR A 94 -4.91 8.33 -12.54
N VAL A 95 -4.41 8.93 -11.46
CA VAL A 95 -5.03 8.73 -10.14
C VAL A 95 -6.04 9.85 -9.91
N ASN A 96 -7.32 9.50 -9.84
CA ASN A 96 -8.37 10.47 -9.55
C ASN A 96 -8.36 10.85 -8.05
N PHE A 97 -7.96 12.08 -7.74
CA PHE A 97 -7.90 12.58 -6.36
C PHE A 97 -9.23 13.17 -5.86
N TYR A 98 -10.27 13.31 -6.70
CA TYR A 98 -11.51 14.00 -6.34
C TYR A 98 -12.24 13.35 -5.16
N LEU A 99 -12.07 12.04 -4.93
CA LEU A 99 -12.71 11.32 -3.82
C LEU A 99 -12.03 11.52 -2.46
N LEU A 100 -10.77 11.96 -2.43
CA LEU A 100 -10.02 12.13 -1.17
C LEU A 100 -10.12 13.54 -0.61
N LEU A 101 -10.36 14.56 -1.43
CA LEU A 101 -10.40 15.96 -1.01
C LEU A 101 -11.53 16.29 -0.03
N SER A 102 -12.53 15.42 0.15
CA SER A 102 -13.60 15.58 1.13
C SER A 102 -13.29 15.01 2.52
N TYR A 103 -12.11 14.41 2.72
CA TYR A 103 -11.80 13.62 3.93
C TYR A 103 -10.50 14.03 4.65
N TRP A 104 -9.93 15.21 4.36
CA TRP A 104 -8.75 15.78 5.03
C TRP A 104 -9.04 17.18 5.57
#